data_AF-A0A8S2EZ35-F1
#
_entry.id   AF-A0A8S2EZ35-F1
#
_cell.length_a   1.000
_cell.length_b   1.000
_cell.length_c   1.000
_cell.angle_alpha   90.00
_cell.angle_beta   90.00
_cell.angle_gamma   90.00
#
_symmetry.space_group_name_H-M   'P 1'
#
loop_
_entity.id
_entity.type
_entity.pdbx_description
1 polymer ?
#
loop_
_entity_poly.entity_id
_entity_poly.type
_entity_poly.pdbx_seq_one_letter_code
_entity_poly.pdbx_strand_id
1 'polypeptide(L)'
;MHTPLFLSLSGLILCSIVVAEAFHITRHLRPVPISKQTALDMYLAEPSPNFGYEIINKFTGFGYTAILLNMTSVTYLTSVEVTCSNWWHYLVIVVPEYINPAYADKAVMLIAGGSRYSGQPNATSADVKLFSAISIGIGAVGVILGEIPNQPCVFAVDPLHLDRSEDDIIAFGWRMFLNDSSRPDWLVRLPMVKSAVLAMDAVQEYLNVTNNIHISEFITAGASKRGWTTWLTGAVDSRVIGIIPIVMDELNFLANIKHHYQAYGGWSFAIEAYRSQNITVDFADPETQVIFDIEDSFIYRDRMCGIPKLMLSTSGDEFFLPDDSLWWYEQMPGEMHQRMFPNCEHSLEACILDVAGTIEAFAVGVFSNDVRPNYVWTIESTTGTIQAKQVQVAGAPQTSEVNLWTATTLTGTRRDFRLVALNATGQPVLQPVFWHSTTIQPNADGSWTAECLQPIIGWRACYLAFASPARSTFTYTFTTDVSIVPQTLPFPMCTGQACYGKLV
;
A
#
# COMPACT_ATOMS: atom_id res chain seq x y z
N MET A 1 -35.16 2.51 62.70
CA MET A 1 -33.81 3.05 62.48
C MET A 1 -32.91 1.92 62.04
N HIS A 2 -32.27 2.11 60.88
CA HIS A 2 -31.12 1.40 60.31
C HIS A 2 -31.21 -0.09 59.93
N THR A 3 -31.54 -0.27 58.64
CA THR A 3 -31.09 -1.29 57.69
C THR A 3 -29.55 -1.38 57.62
N PRO A 4 -28.93 -2.57 57.47
CA PRO A 4 -27.51 -2.68 57.15
C PRO A 4 -27.29 -2.56 55.64
N LEU A 5 -26.38 -1.67 55.26
CA LEU A 5 -25.97 -1.39 53.88
C LEU A 5 -24.87 -2.39 53.46
N PHE A 6 -25.09 -3.11 52.38
CA PHE A 6 -24.05 -3.88 51.67
C PHE A 6 -23.10 -2.91 50.96
N LEU A 7 -21.80 -3.01 51.23
CA LEU A 7 -20.75 -2.34 50.46
C LEU A 7 -20.24 -3.28 49.37
N SER A 8 -20.55 -2.95 48.12
CA SER A 8 -19.88 -3.49 46.93
C SER A 8 -18.49 -2.87 46.82
N LEU A 9 -17.43 -3.68 46.82
CA LEU A 9 -16.13 -3.22 46.31
C LEU A 9 -16.10 -3.41 44.79
N SER A 10 -16.27 -2.29 44.10
CA SER A 10 -15.96 -2.06 42.70
C SER A 10 -14.50 -2.37 42.38
N GLY A 11 -14.29 -2.94 41.19
CA GLY A 11 -13.01 -3.45 40.70
C GLY A 11 -11.91 -2.40 40.58
N LEU A 12 -10.71 -2.83 41.01
CA LEU A 12 -9.44 -2.24 40.62
C LEU A 12 -9.04 -2.84 39.27
N ILE A 13 -9.17 -2.06 38.20
CA ILE A 13 -8.44 -2.32 36.96
C ILE A 13 -7.00 -1.90 37.24
N LEU A 14 -6.11 -2.86 37.47
CA LEU A 14 -4.68 -2.60 37.48
C LEU A 14 -4.28 -2.16 36.06
N CYS A 15 -3.93 -0.89 35.90
CA CYS A 15 -3.21 -0.39 34.74
C CYS A 15 -1.77 -0.91 34.85
N SER A 16 -1.51 -2.12 34.35
CA SER A 16 -0.16 -2.66 34.25
C SER A 16 0.51 -2.05 33.03
N ILE A 17 1.40 -1.09 33.26
CA ILE A 17 2.38 -0.63 32.28
C ILE A 17 3.33 -1.81 32.03
N VAL A 18 3.24 -2.41 30.85
CA VAL A 18 4.26 -3.36 30.38
C VAL A 18 5.37 -2.51 29.78
N VAL A 19 6.49 -2.39 30.48
CA VAL A 19 7.70 -1.74 29.95
C VAL A 19 8.38 -2.78 29.06
N ALA A 20 8.25 -2.63 27.74
CA ALA A 20 8.99 -3.43 26.78
C ALA A 20 10.50 -3.19 26.99
N GLU A 21 11.29 -4.26 27.12
CA GLU A 21 12.75 -4.13 27.10
C GLU A 21 13.17 -3.65 25.71
N ALA A 22 13.72 -2.43 25.62
CA ALA A 22 14.08 -1.71 24.39
C ALA A 22 15.20 -2.37 23.53
N PHE A 23 15.50 -3.66 23.73
CA PHE A 23 16.67 -4.36 23.18
C PHE A 23 16.40 -5.24 21.94
N HIS A 24 15.19 -5.23 21.35
CA HIS A 24 14.81 -6.26 20.36
C HIS A 24 14.52 -5.81 18.91
N ILE A 25 14.64 -4.51 18.60
CA ILE A 25 14.30 -3.96 17.26
C ILE A 25 15.10 -4.62 16.12
N THR A 26 16.33 -5.09 16.40
CA THR A 26 17.22 -5.65 15.36
C THR A 26 17.07 -7.15 15.11
N ARG A 27 16.27 -7.89 15.89
CA ARG A 27 16.22 -9.36 15.75
C ARG A 27 15.56 -9.84 14.47
N HIS A 28 14.61 -9.06 13.94
CA HIS A 28 13.76 -9.46 12.82
C HIS A 28 14.07 -8.72 11.52
N LEU A 29 15.01 -7.77 11.54
CA LEU A 29 15.46 -7.13 10.31
C LEU A 29 16.19 -8.14 9.43
N ARG A 30 15.92 -8.12 8.12
CA ARG A 30 16.64 -8.91 7.13
C ARG A 30 18.11 -8.47 7.15
N PRO A 31 19.08 -9.40 7.23
CA PRO A 31 20.49 -9.03 7.27
C PRO A 31 20.93 -8.41 5.93
N VAL A 32 21.55 -7.23 6.01
CA VAL A 32 22.11 -6.51 4.86
C VAL A 32 23.60 -6.30 5.10
N PRO A 33 24.49 -6.65 4.14
CA PRO A 33 25.92 -6.34 4.25
C PRO A 33 26.13 -4.84 4.42
N ILE A 34 27.08 -4.43 5.29
CA ILE A 34 27.37 -3.01 5.58
C ILE A 34 27.56 -2.18 4.31
N SER A 35 28.24 -2.74 3.30
CA SER A 35 28.48 -2.07 2.00
C SER A 35 27.23 -1.85 1.14
N LYS A 36 26.09 -2.41 1.53
CA LYS A 36 24.79 -2.34 0.84
C LYS A 36 23.69 -1.73 1.71
N GLN A 37 24.03 -1.26 2.91
CA GLN A 37 23.07 -0.61 3.80
C GLN A 37 22.65 0.75 3.23
N THR A 38 21.36 0.99 3.19
CA THR A 38 20.77 2.29 2.83
C THR A 38 20.49 3.12 4.09
N ALA A 39 20.09 4.38 3.90
CA ALA A 39 19.65 5.21 5.02
C ALA A 39 18.43 4.60 5.76
N LEU A 40 17.56 3.87 5.04
CA LEU A 40 16.46 3.13 5.66
C LEU A 40 16.97 2.03 6.60
N ASP A 41 17.96 1.25 6.17
CA ASP A 41 18.56 0.19 7.00
C ASP A 41 19.18 0.77 8.29
N MET A 42 19.92 1.87 8.15
CA MET A 42 20.54 2.56 9.29
C MET A 42 19.47 3.10 10.25
N TYR A 43 18.43 3.76 9.73
CA TYR A 43 17.35 4.30 10.53
C TYR A 43 16.57 3.23 11.32
N LEU A 44 16.34 2.07 10.70
CA LEU A 44 15.66 0.94 11.34
C LEU A 44 16.51 0.30 12.44
N ALA A 45 17.84 0.26 12.27
CA ALA A 45 18.76 -0.32 13.24
C ALA A 45 18.93 0.53 14.51
N GLU A 46 18.67 1.84 14.43
CA GLU A 46 18.75 2.72 15.61
C GLU A 46 17.76 2.30 16.71
N PRO A 47 18.11 2.41 18.01
CA PRO A 47 17.16 2.14 19.09
C PRO A 47 15.95 3.07 19.07
N SER A 48 14.77 2.56 19.46
CA SER A 48 13.58 3.35 19.77
C SER A 48 13.37 3.34 21.29
N PRO A 49 14.02 4.23 22.06
CA PRO A 49 13.96 4.20 23.52
C PRO A 49 12.57 4.47 24.09
N ASN A 50 11.70 5.13 23.32
CA ASN A 50 10.31 5.42 23.71
C ASN A 50 9.32 4.35 23.24
N PHE A 51 9.79 3.26 22.61
CA PHE A 51 8.91 2.19 22.16
C PHE A 51 8.22 1.52 23.35
N GLY A 52 6.90 1.36 23.25
CA GLY A 52 6.09 0.70 24.25
C GLY A 52 4.61 0.84 23.92
N TYR A 53 3.75 0.12 24.64
CA TYR A 53 2.31 0.19 24.42
C TYR A 53 1.52 0.09 25.73
N GLU A 54 0.32 0.67 25.70
CA GLU A 54 -0.67 0.55 26.76
C GLU A 54 -1.97 -0.03 26.19
N ILE A 55 -2.63 -0.90 26.95
CA ILE A 55 -3.96 -1.39 26.58
C ILE A 55 -4.96 -0.31 26.96
N ILE A 56 -5.59 0.30 25.97
CA ILE A 56 -6.54 1.39 26.22
C ILE A 56 -8.00 0.93 26.15
N ASN A 57 -8.30 -0.14 25.40
CA ASN A 57 -9.66 -0.68 25.34
C ASN A 57 -9.70 -2.13 24.82
N LYS A 58 -10.83 -2.81 25.08
CA LYS A 58 -11.19 -4.09 24.48
C LYS A 58 -12.66 -4.03 24.07
N PHE A 59 -12.97 -4.46 22.86
CA PHE A 59 -14.34 -4.49 22.35
C PHE A 59 -14.58 -5.74 21.52
N THR A 60 -15.84 -6.18 21.47
CA THR A 60 -16.27 -7.34 20.68
C THR A 60 -17.04 -6.87 19.46
N GLY A 61 -16.88 -7.58 18.35
CA GLY A 61 -17.76 -7.48 17.20
C GLY A 61 -18.31 -8.85 16.82
N PHE A 62 -18.90 -8.96 15.64
CA PHE A 62 -19.44 -10.24 15.18
C PHE A 62 -18.30 -11.22 14.87
N GLY A 63 -18.14 -12.27 15.69
CA GLY A 63 -17.15 -13.34 15.46
C GLY A 63 -15.71 -13.00 15.85
N TYR A 64 -15.49 -11.92 16.61
CA TYR A 64 -14.14 -11.54 17.07
C TYR A 64 -14.14 -10.75 18.38
N THR A 65 -12.99 -10.80 19.07
CA THR A 65 -12.62 -9.84 20.11
C THR A 65 -11.46 -8.99 19.61
N ALA A 66 -11.57 -7.68 19.74
CA ALA A 66 -10.49 -6.75 19.43
C ALA A 66 -9.89 -6.15 20.70
N ILE A 67 -8.57 -6.04 20.67
CA ILE A 67 -7.77 -5.34 21.67
C ILE A 67 -7.25 -4.09 21.01
N LEU A 68 -7.43 -2.95 21.67
CA LEU A 68 -6.84 -1.70 21.22
C LEU A 68 -5.70 -1.30 22.14
N LEU A 69 -4.53 -1.17 21.52
CA LEU A 69 -3.33 -0.65 22.14
C LEU A 69 -3.09 0.79 21.69
N ASN A 70 -2.56 1.62 22.58
CA ASN A 70 -1.88 2.86 22.24
C ASN A 70 -0.37 2.55 22.24
N MET A 71 0.23 2.46 21.06
CA MET A 71 1.63 2.11 20.88
C MET A 71 2.45 3.36 20.54
N THR A 72 3.45 3.70 21.35
CA THR A 72 4.48 4.66 20.96
C THR A 72 5.57 3.92 20.18
N SER A 73 5.97 4.44 19.01
CA SER A 73 6.86 3.75 18.07
C SER A 73 8.25 4.40 18.00
N VAL A 74 8.31 5.65 17.56
CA VAL A 74 9.55 6.33 17.21
C VAL A 74 9.55 7.79 17.65
N THR A 75 10.75 8.37 17.70
CA THR A 75 10.94 9.82 17.77
C THR A 75 11.32 10.31 16.38
N TYR A 76 10.39 10.97 15.70
CA TYR A 76 10.57 11.55 14.38
C TYR A 76 11.04 13.00 14.49
N LEU A 77 12.29 13.26 14.10
CA LEU A 77 12.98 14.52 14.34
C LEU A 77 12.94 14.93 15.83
N THR A 78 13.58 16.03 16.18
CA THR A 78 13.52 16.54 17.56
C THR A 78 12.20 17.28 17.82
N SER A 79 11.79 17.37 19.09
CA SER A 79 10.63 18.17 19.50
C SER A 79 10.80 19.68 19.27
N VAL A 80 12.02 20.12 18.95
CA VAL A 80 12.32 21.50 18.53
C VAL A 80 12.05 21.68 17.03
N GLU A 81 12.26 20.64 16.22
CA GLU A 81 12.06 20.68 14.77
C GLU A 81 10.58 20.48 14.38
N VAL A 82 9.82 19.65 15.11
CA VAL A 82 8.45 19.28 14.75
C VAL A 82 7.53 19.01 15.95
N THR A 83 6.26 19.42 15.84
CA THR A 83 5.26 19.24 16.91
C THR A 83 4.83 17.79 17.13
N CYS A 84 4.92 16.95 16.10
CA CYS A 84 4.54 15.54 16.14
C CYS A 84 5.73 14.62 16.44
N SER A 85 6.77 15.09 17.13
CA SER A 85 8.04 14.35 17.27
C SER A 85 7.87 12.96 17.91
N ASN A 86 7.03 12.82 18.94
CA ASN A 86 6.71 11.50 19.51
C ASN A 86 5.54 10.84 18.77
N TRP A 87 5.83 9.75 18.05
CA TRP A 87 4.84 9.01 17.26
C TRP A 87 4.14 7.96 18.11
N TRP A 88 2.81 7.99 18.08
CA TRP A 88 1.95 7.02 18.75
C TRP A 88 0.92 6.47 17.76
N HIS A 89 0.34 5.30 18.01
CA HIS A 89 -0.54 4.65 17.06
C HIS A 89 -1.65 3.92 17.80
N TYR A 90 -2.85 4.00 17.26
CA TYR A 90 -3.88 3.03 17.59
C TYR A 90 -3.57 1.72 16.87
N LEU A 91 -3.22 0.70 17.64
CA LEU A 91 -2.95 -0.65 17.16
C LEU A 91 -4.09 -1.57 17.58
N VAL A 92 -4.94 -1.94 16.62
CA VAL A 92 -6.08 -2.84 16.84
C VAL A 92 -5.67 -4.26 16.50
N ILE A 93 -5.74 -5.15 17.49
CA ILE A 93 -5.49 -6.58 17.32
C ILE A 93 -6.85 -7.29 17.33
N VAL A 94 -7.29 -7.76 16.17
CA VAL A 94 -8.51 -8.55 15.97
C VAL A 94 -8.17 -10.03 16.15
N VAL A 95 -8.78 -10.65 17.16
CA VAL A 95 -8.68 -12.08 17.43
C VAL A 95 -10.03 -12.72 17.07
N PRO A 96 -10.12 -13.47 15.96
CA PRO A 96 -11.33 -14.22 15.62
C PRO A 96 -11.71 -15.22 16.73
N GLU A 97 -13.01 -15.47 16.89
CA GLU A 97 -13.51 -16.52 17.80
C GLU A 97 -13.06 -17.92 17.37
N TYR A 98 -12.86 -18.11 16.06
CA TYR A 98 -12.29 -19.31 15.47
C TYR A 98 -11.00 -18.96 14.71
N ILE A 99 -9.89 -19.47 15.20
CA ILE A 99 -8.60 -19.44 14.49
C ILE A 99 -8.38 -20.81 13.86
N ASN A 100 -8.08 -20.82 12.56
CA ASN A 100 -7.67 -22.02 11.86
C ASN A 100 -6.35 -22.52 12.47
N PRO A 101 -6.27 -23.78 12.98
CA PRO A 101 -5.05 -24.30 13.58
C PRO A 101 -3.82 -24.23 12.67
N ALA A 102 -4.00 -24.27 11.34
CA ALA A 102 -2.91 -24.14 10.38
C ALA A 102 -2.32 -22.72 10.30
N TYR A 103 -3.04 -21.71 10.78
CA TYR A 103 -2.66 -20.29 10.73
C TYR A 103 -2.51 -19.68 12.13
N ALA A 104 -2.43 -20.51 13.18
CA ALA A 104 -2.41 -20.07 14.57
C ALA A 104 -1.18 -19.21 14.92
N ASP A 105 -0.12 -19.29 14.13
CA ASP A 105 1.12 -18.51 14.24
C ASP A 105 1.21 -17.36 13.22
N LYS A 106 0.10 -17.04 12.52
CA LYS A 106 0.08 -16.08 11.41
C LYS A 106 -0.87 -14.92 11.66
N ALA A 107 -0.51 -13.75 11.15
CA ALA A 107 -1.35 -12.57 11.19
C ALA A 107 -1.36 -11.82 9.84
N VAL A 108 -2.45 -11.15 9.53
CA VAL A 108 -2.52 -10.17 8.43
C VAL A 108 -2.59 -8.79 9.05
N MET A 109 -1.71 -7.89 8.62
CA MET A 109 -1.62 -6.52 9.12
C MET A 109 -1.98 -5.51 8.03
N LEU A 110 -3.01 -4.71 8.29
CA LEU A 110 -3.30 -3.49 7.55
C LEU A 110 -2.50 -2.33 8.15
N ILE A 111 -1.60 -1.77 7.35
CA ILE A 111 -0.98 -0.47 7.61
C ILE A 111 -2.01 0.57 7.16
N ALA A 112 -2.64 1.24 8.12
CA ALA A 112 -3.79 2.11 7.92
C ALA A 112 -3.42 3.59 8.08
N GLY A 113 -4.36 4.43 7.68
CA GLY A 113 -4.27 5.86 7.88
C GLY A 113 -4.72 6.30 9.27
N GLY A 114 -5.08 7.57 9.36
CA GLY A 114 -5.54 8.16 10.60
C GLY A 114 -4.95 9.54 10.82
N SER A 115 -5.21 10.06 12.01
CA SER A 115 -4.76 11.36 12.45
C SER A 115 -4.60 11.32 13.96
N ARG A 116 -3.68 12.12 14.47
CA ARG A 116 -3.52 12.40 15.90
C ARG A 116 -4.78 13.00 16.51
N TYR A 117 -5.68 13.54 15.69
CA TYR A 117 -6.97 14.08 16.11
C TYR A 117 -8.14 13.10 15.90
N SER A 118 -7.87 11.91 15.35
CA SER A 118 -8.88 10.87 15.22
C SER A 118 -9.34 10.39 16.58
N GLY A 119 -10.66 10.15 16.67
CA GLY A 119 -11.21 9.44 17.81
C GLY A 119 -10.70 7.99 17.87
N GLN A 120 -10.72 7.43 19.07
CA GLN A 120 -10.33 6.05 19.31
C GLN A 120 -11.13 5.06 18.42
N PRO A 121 -10.46 4.15 17.68
CA PRO A 121 -11.13 3.12 16.90
C PRO A 121 -12.01 2.22 17.77
N ASN A 122 -13.13 1.81 17.21
CA ASN A 122 -14.08 0.90 17.84
C ASN A 122 -14.72 -0.02 16.79
N ALA A 123 -15.61 -0.92 17.21
CA ALA A 123 -16.27 -1.88 16.32
C ALA A 123 -17.05 -1.24 15.15
N THR A 124 -17.36 0.06 15.22
CA THR A 124 -18.08 0.78 14.16
C THR A 124 -17.17 1.50 13.15
N SER A 125 -15.87 1.64 13.45
CA SER A 125 -14.88 2.24 12.55
C SER A 125 -14.77 1.45 11.25
N ALA A 126 -14.67 2.14 10.11
CA ALA A 126 -14.70 1.52 8.78
C ALA A 126 -13.61 0.46 8.59
N ASP A 127 -12.35 0.81 8.89
CA ASP A 127 -11.22 -0.12 8.81
C ASP A 127 -11.40 -1.33 9.74
N VAL A 128 -11.90 -1.12 10.95
CA VAL A 128 -12.18 -2.20 11.91
C VAL A 128 -13.25 -3.14 11.36
N LYS A 129 -14.35 -2.62 10.81
CA LYS A 129 -15.41 -3.45 10.21
C LYS A 129 -14.89 -4.28 9.04
N LEU A 130 -14.24 -3.64 8.08
CA LEU A 130 -13.77 -4.29 6.87
C LEU A 130 -12.70 -5.33 7.19
N PHE A 131 -11.69 -4.93 7.96
CA PHE A 131 -10.54 -5.77 8.18
C PHE A 131 -10.79 -6.88 9.21
N SER A 132 -11.72 -6.69 10.16
CA SER A 132 -12.18 -7.81 10.99
C SER A 132 -12.92 -8.87 10.18
N ALA A 133 -13.72 -8.48 9.19
CA ALA A 133 -14.36 -9.44 8.28
C ALA A 133 -13.33 -10.26 7.49
N ILE A 134 -12.28 -9.61 6.96
CA ILE A 134 -11.16 -10.29 6.29
C ILE A 134 -10.46 -11.26 7.26
N SER A 135 -10.12 -10.81 8.47
CA SER A 135 -9.47 -11.65 9.50
C SER A 135 -10.30 -12.88 9.85
N ILE A 136 -11.62 -12.74 9.99
CA ILE A 136 -12.54 -13.85 10.24
C ILE A 136 -12.61 -14.80 9.04
N GLY A 137 -12.71 -14.28 7.82
CA GLY A 137 -12.76 -15.08 6.60
C GLY A 137 -11.50 -15.93 6.39
N ILE A 138 -10.33 -15.38 6.73
CA ILE A 138 -9.06 -16.11 6.73
C ILE A 138 -8.99 -17.12 7.88
N GLY A 139 -9.57 -16.78 9.04
CA GLY A 139 -9.41 -17.55 10.28
C GLY A 139 -8.03 -17.34 10.90
N ALA A 140 -7.49 -16.13 10.84
CA ALA A 140 -6.19 -15.76 11.40
C ALA A 140 -6.26 -14.38 12.08
N VAL A 141 -5.28 -14.06 12.93
CA VAL A 141 -5.24 -12.76 13.63
C VAL A 141 -5.17 -11.61 12.62
N GLY A 142 -6.03 -10.61 12.80
CA GLY A 142 -5.99 -9.36 12.06
C GLY A 142 -5.33 -8.26 12.88
N VAL A 143 -4.52 -7.41 12.25
CA VAL A 143 -3.88 -6.26 12.89
C VAL A 143 -4.16 -5.01 12.06
N ILE A 144 -4.54 -3.91 12.71
CA ILE A 144 -4.69 -2.61 12.06
C ILE A 144 -3.76 -1.64 12.78
N LEU A 145 -2.75 -1.14 12.07
CA LEU A 145 -1.83 -0.11 12.54
C LEU A 145 -2.29 1.26 12.02
N GLY A 146 -2.90 2.06 12.89
CA GLY A 146 -3.34 3.42 12.57
C GLY A 146 -2.23 4.46 12.58
N GLU A 147 -2.59 5.68 12.15
CA GLU A 147 -1.72 6.87 12.21
C GLU A 147 -0.38 6.65 11.47
N ILE A 148 -0.42 6.06 10.27
CA ILE A 148 0.74 5.98 9.37
C ILE A 148 0.50 6.91 8.16
N PRO A 149 1.20 8.06 8.06
CA PRO A 149 2.12 8.63 9.06
C PRO A 149 1.37 9.24 10.25
N ASN A 150 2.09 9.49 11.35
CA ASN A 150 1.50 10.08 12.55
C ASN A 150 1.43 11.61 12.38
N GLN A 151 0.23 12.13 12.14
CA GLN A 151 -0.01 13.46 11.56
C GLN A 151 -1.27 14.14 12.12
N PRO A 152 -1.50 15.45 11.95
CA PRO A 152 -0.63 16.42 11.29
C PRO A 152 0.62 16.75 12.08
N CYS A 153 1.57 17.37 11.38
CA CYS A 153 2.82 17.88 11.92
C CYS A 153 3.01 19.34 11.53
N VAL A 154 3.41 20.18 12.47
CA VAL A 154 3.88 21.55 12.21
C VAL A 154 5.39 21.55 12.40
N PHE A 155 6.12 22.01 11.38
CA PHE A 155 7.57 22.09 11.40
C PHE A 155 8.01 23.50 11.78
N ALA A 156 9.00 23.62 12.67
CA ALA A 156 9.51 24.91 13.12
C ALA A 156 10.15 25.72 11.98
N VAL A 157 10.73 25.02 10.99
CA VAL A 157 11.34 25.61 9.80
C VAL A 157 10.35 25.95 8.70
N ASP A 158 9.09 25.49 8.79
CA ASP A 158 8.05 25.86 7.83
C ASP A 158 7.62 27.31 8.07
N PRO A 159 7.91 28.25 7.16
CA PRO A 159 7.56 29.66 7.36
C PRO A 159 6.05 29.90 7.41
N LEU A 160 5.24 28.97 6.92
CA LEU A 160 3.78 29.05 6.95
C LEU A 160 3.18 28.38 8.19
N HIS A 161 3.98 27.62 8.95
CA HIS A 161 3.57 26.84 10.13
C HIS A 161 2.26 26.06 9.90
N LEU A 162 2.14 25.41 8.73
CA LEU A 162 0.95 24.64 8.38
C LEU A 162 0.92 23.29 9.10
N ASP A 163 -0.28 22.82 9.41
CA ASP A 163 -0.55 21.43 9.78
C ASP A 163 -0.40 20.55 8.53
N ARG A 164 0.73 19.87 8.39
CA ARG A 164 1.01 19.02 7.22
C ARG A 164 0.56 17.58 7.46
N SER A 165 -0.22 17.04 6.52
CA SER A 165 -0.76 15.66 6.53
C SER A 165 -0.65 15.01 5.16
N GLU A 166 -0.77 13.69 5.09
CA GLU A 166 -0.80 12.87 3.87
C GLU A 166 0.35 13.20 2.91
N ASP A 167 0.08 13.70 1.70
CA ASP A 167 1.15 14.06 0.75
C ASP A 167 1.88 15.34 1.15
N ASP A 168 1.27 16.26 1.92
CA ASP A 168 1.91 17.53 2.31
C ASP A 168 3.10 17.32 3.25
N ILE A 169 3.02 16.33 4.14
CA ILE A 169 4.12 15.98 5.04
C ILE A 169 5.25 15.28 4.29
N ILE A 170 4.93 14.45 3.29
CA ILE A 170 5.92 13.79 2.42
C ILE A 170 6.63 14.83 1.56
N ALA A 171 5.87 15.65 0.82
CA ALA A 171 6.41 16.66 -0.07
C ALA A 171 7.29 17.68 0.68
N PHE A 172 6.90 18.07 1.90
CA PHE A 172 7.72 18.94 2.74
C PHE A 172 9.01 18.25 3.20
N GLY A 173 8.92 16.99 3.66
CA GLY A 173 10.09 16.19 4.03
C GLY A 173 11.08 16.05 2.87
N TRP A 174 10.58 15.76 1.66
CA TRP A 174 11.39 15.71 0.44
C TRP A 174 12.08 17.05 0.15
N ARG A 175 11.36 18.18 0.25
CA ARG A 175 11.97 19.50 0.05
C ARG A 175 13.09 19.76 1.08
N MET A 176 12.86 19.43 2.35
CA MET A 176 13.88 19.61 3.39
C MET A 176 15.11 18.72 3.14
N PHE A 177 14.89 17.48 2.71
CA PHE A 177 15.97 16.55 2.38
C PHE A 177 16.75 16.96 1.13
N LEU A 178 16.10 17.50 0.09
CA LEU A 178 16.82 18.03 -1.08
C LEU A 178 17.66 19.26 -0.72
N ASN A 179 17.23 20.06 0.26
CA ASN A 179 18.02 21.18 0.76
C ASN A 179 19.25 20.73 1.58
N ASP A 180 19.15 19.59 2.28
CA ASP A 180 20.25 18.97 3.05
C ASP A 180 20.13 17.44 3.05
N SER A 181 20.79 16.80 2.08
CA SER A 181 20.73 15.36 1.88
C SER A 181 21.54 14.56 2.91
N SER A 182 22.22 15.22 3.84
CA SER A 182 22.88 14.55 4.98
C SER A 182 21.89 14.13 6.08
N ARG A 183 20.64 14.58 6.00
CA ARG A 183 19.57 14.38 6.98
C ARG A 183 18.41 13.54 6.41
N PRO A 184 18.63 12.23 6.15
CA PRO A 184 17.57 11.37 5.61
C PRO A 184 16.41 11.19 6.59
N ASP A 185 16.55 11.55 7.87
CA ASP A 185 15.49 11.55 8.86
C ASP A 185 14.35 12.54 8.54
N TRP A 186 14.52 13.47 7.60
CA TRP A 186 13.41 14.28 7.04
C TRP A 186 12.42 13.47 6.19
N LEU A 187 12.86 12.31 5.68
CA LEU A 187 12.06 11.44 4.84
C LEU A 187 11.08 10.65 5.72
N VAL A 188 9.83 11.12 5.80
CA VAL A 188 8.80 10.58 6.68
C VAL A 188 8.49 9.10 6.40
N ARG A 189 8.88 8.54 5.26
CA ARG A 189 8.75 7.11 4.98
C ARG A 189 9.52 6.24 5.98
N LEU A 190 10.68 6.70 6.45
CA LEU A 190 11.54 5.96 7.37
C LEU A 190 10.84 5.66 8.71
N PRO A 191 10.30 6.66 9.45
CA PRO A 191 9.53 6.39 10.67
C PRO A 191 8.24 5.60 10.40
N MET A 192 7.62 5.72 9.21
CA MET A 192 6.45 4.90 8.84
C MET A 192 6.81 3.41 8.80
N VAL A 193 7.89 3.05 8.11
CA VAL A 193 8.36 1.65 8.01
C VAL A 193 8.78 1.12 9.38
N LYS A 194 9.52 1.93 10.16
CA LYS A 194 9.94 1.54 11.51
C LYS A 194 8.74 1.29 12.43
N SER A 195 7.70 2.11 12.32
CA SER A 195 6.46 1.93 13.10
C SER A 195 5.75 0.62 12.75
N ALA A 196 5.76 0.20 11.47
CA ALA A 196 5.21 -1.09 11.05
C ALA A 196 6.01 -2.29 11.62
N VAL A 197 7.34 -2.19 11.62
CA VAL A 197 8.23 -3.21 12.23
C VAL A 197 7.96 -3.34 13.73
N LEU A 198 7.88 -2.21 14.44
CA LEU A 198 7.62 -2.16 15.88
C LEU A 198 6.20 -2.59 16.25
N ALA A 199 5.21 -2.37 15.37
CA ALA A 199 3.86 -2.89 15.55
C ALA A 199 3.84 -4.42 15.58
N MET A 200 4.62 -5.08 14.72
CA MET A 200 4.75 -6.54 14.75
C MET A 200 5.40 -7.01 16.06
N ASP A 201 6.38 -6.28 16.61
CA ASP A 201 6.96 -6.58 17.93
C ASP A 201 5.89 -6.51 19.03
N ALA A 202 5.11 -5.41 19.06
CA ALA A 202 4.04 -5.22 20.04
C ALA A 202 2.95 -6.29 19.96
N VAL A 203 2.56 -6.70 18.74
CA VAL A 203 1.60 -7.79 18.52
C VAL A 203 2.12 -9.11 19.07
N GLN A 204 3.37 -9.47 18.75
CA GLN A 204 4.00 -10.71 19.21
C GLN A 204 4.10 -10.73 20.73
N GLU A 205 4.57 -9.64 21.34
CA GLU A 205 4.68 -9.52 22.80
C GLU A 205 3.32 -9.64 23.48
N TYR A 206 2.35 -8.84 23.05
CA TYR A 206 1.03 -8.79 23.67
C TYR A 206 0.31 -10.14 23.61
N LEU A 207 0.26 -10.77 22.43
CA LEU A 207 -0.46 -12.02 22.21
C LEU A 207 0.23 -13.21 22.87
N ASN A 208 1.57 -13.23 22.91
CA ASN A 208 2.33 -14.25 23.60
C ASN A 208 2.01 -14.25 25.10
N VAL A 209 2.05 -13.07 25.74
CA VAL A 209 1.86 -12.94 27.19
C VAL A 209 0.39 -13.10 27.58
N THR A 210 -0.53 -12.52 26.81
CA THR A 210 -1.94 -12.39 27.24
C THR A 210 -2.84 -13.50 26.73
N ASN A 211 -2.57 -14.00 25.52
CA ASN A 211 -3.44 -14.94 24.82
C ASN A 211 -2.79 -16.31 24.60
N ASN A 212 -1.50 -16.49 24.92
CA ASN A 212 -0.72 -17.67 24.58
C ASN A 212 -0.80 -17.99 23.07
N ILE A 213 -0.83 -16.94 22.25
CA ILE A 213 -0.78 -17.02 20.78
C ILE A 213 0.59 -16.54 20.34
N HIS A 214 1.34 -17.41 19.67
CA HIS A 214 2.71 -17.13 19.23
C HIS A 214 2.73 -16.79 17.74
N ILE A 215 2.49 -15.52 17.40
CA ILE A 215 2.61 -15.07 16.01
C ILE A 215 4.08 -15.04 15.61
N SER A 216 4.43 -15.62 14.46
CA SER A 216 5.78 -15.60 13.88
C SER A 216 5.82 -15.05 12.47
N GLU A 217 4.69 -15.06 11.75
CA GLU A 217 4.61 -14.70 10.34
C GLU A 217 3.51 -13.68 10.07
N PHE A 218 3.80 -12.72 9.20
CA PHE A 218 2.88 -11.65 8.83
C PHE A 218 2.70 -11.56 7.31
N ILE A 219 1.49 -11.22 6.89
CA ILE A 219 1.23 -10.61 5.59
C ILE A 219 0.88 -9.15 5.84
N THR A 220 1.52 -8.23 5.14
CA THR A 220 1.26 -6.79 5.29
C THR A 220 0.54 -6.23 4.07
N ALA A 221 -0.43 -5.35 4.30
CA ALA A 221 -1.19 -4.65 3.27
C ALA A 221 -1.36 -3.17 3.63
N GLY A 222 -1.55 -2.31 2.64
CA GLY A 222 -1.80 -0.89 2.88
C GLY A 222 -2.04 -0.13 1.59
N ALA A 223 -2.81 0.96 1.66
CA ALA A 223 -3.18 1.77 0.50
C ALA A 223 -2.33 3.04 0.34
N SER A 224 -2.00 3.41 -0.90
CA SER A 224 -1.32 4.66 -1.26
C SER A 224 0.03 4.76 -0.54
N LYS A 225 0.24 5.82 0.25
CA LYS A 225 1.42 5.96 1.10
C LYS A 225 1.64 4.76 2.03
N ARG A 226 0.58 4.07 2.48
CA ARG A 226 0.72 2.86 3.30
C ARG A 226 1.06 1.64 2.46
N GLY A 227 0.68 1.64 1.18
CA GLY A 227 1.16 0.68 0.18
C GLY A 227 2.66 0.81 -0.04
N TRP A 228 3.18 2.04 -0.05
CA TRP A 228 4.62 2.29 -0.15
C TRP A 228 5.34 1.75 1.10
N THR A 229 4.74 1.98 2.26
CA THR A 229 5.23 1.42 3.53
C THR A 229 5.17 -0.11 3.54
N THR A 230 4.14 -0.70 2.93
CA THR A 230 3.98 -2.16 2.78
C THR A 230 5.12 -2.77 1.97
N TRP A 231 5.45 -2.17 0.82
CA TRP A 231 6.59 -2.60 0.00
C TRP A 231 7.90 -2.60 0.82
N LEU A 232 8.22 -1.48 1.46
CA LEU A 232 9.46 -1.34 2.22
C LEU A 232 9.48 -2.23 3.46
N THR A 233 8.35 -2.43 4.14
CA THR A 233 8.24 -3.34 5.29
C THR A 233 8.58 -4.78 4.87
N GLY A 234 8.05 -5.24 3.73
CA GLY A 234 8.40 -6.55 3.18
C GLY A 234 9.89 -6.68 2.83
N ALA A 235 10.51 -5.60 2.37
CA ALA A 235 11.93 -5.56 2.03
C ALA A 235 12.88 -5.60 3.24
N VAL A 236 12.42 -5.21 4.44
CA VAL A 236 13.30 -5.05 5.61
C VAL A 236 13.02 -6.02 6.74
N ASP A 237 11.81 -6.59 6.87
CA ASP A 237 11.47 -7.48 7.99
C ASP A 237 11.30 -8.94 7.55
N SER A 238 11.99 -9.85 8.26
CA SER A 238 12.01 -11.28 7.93
C SER A 238 10.74 -12.02 8.34
N ARG A 239 9.92 -11.46 9.23
CA ARG A 239 8.62 -12.05 9.63
C ARG A 239 7.57 -11.89 8.55
N VAL A 240 7.76 -10.95 7.62
CA VAL A 240 6.85 -10.75 6.50
C VAL A 240 7.06 -11.85 5.47
N ILE A 241 6.01 -12.65 5.25
CA ILE A 241 5.99 -13.78 4.30
C ILE A 241 5.17 -13.51 3.05
N GLY A 242 4.51 -12.35 2.97
CA GLY A 242 3.80 -11.88 1.78
C GLY A 242 3.39 -10.42 1.91
N ILE A 243 3.24 -9.72 0.79
CA ILE A 243 2.85 -8.30 0.80
C ILE A 243 1.75 -8.01 -0.21
N ILE A 244 0.87 -7.07 0.16
CA ILE A 244 -0.25 -6.59 -0.65
C ILE A 244 -0.27 -5.06 -0.68
N PRO A 245 0.62 -4.42 -1.45
CA PRO A 245 0.57 -2.98 -1.69
C PRO A 245 -0.67 -2.63 -2.52
N ILE A 246 -1.41 -1.61 -2.10
CA ILE A 246 -2.68 -1.21 -2.71
C ILE A 246 -2.53 0.23 -3.20
N VAL A 247 -2.93 0.50 -4.45
CA VAL A 247 -2.79 1.78 -5.16
C VAL A 247 -1.44 2.40 -4.86
N MET A 248 -0.36 1.71 -5.23
CA MET A 248 1.04 2.12 -5.02
C MET A 248 1.96 1.31 -5.96
N ASP A 249 1.73 1.47 -7.25
CA ASP A 249 2.51 0.89 -8.35
C ASP A 249 3.45 1.89 -9.02
N GLU A 250 3.59 3.10 -8.46
CA GLU A 250 4.61 4.09 -8.85
C GLU A 250 6.01 3.69 -8.33
N LEU A 251 6.49 2.51 -8.72
CA LEU A 251 7.86 2.04 -8.47
C LEU A 251 8.76 2.46 -9.63
N ASN A 252 10.09 2.50 -9.42
CA ASN A 252 10.98 3.15 -10.39
C ASN A 252 10.49 4.60 -10.64
N PHE A 253 10.30 5.31 -9.52
CA PHE A 253 9.41 6.47 -9.39
C PHE A 253 9.71 7.56 -10.41
N LEU A 254 10.99 7.93 -10.57
CA LEU A 254 11.35 9.00 -11.51
C LEU A 254 11.03 8.64 -12.97
N ALA A 255 11.01 7.36 -13.34
CA ALA A 255 10.59 6.96 -14.68
C ALA A 255 9.07 7.07 -14.84
N ASN A 256 8.31 6.58 -13.86
CA ASN A 256 6.84 6.65 -13.86
C ASN A 256 6.31 8.10 -13.80
N ILE A 257 6.83 8.94 -12.91
CA ILE A 257 6.30 10.30 -12.76
C ILE A 257 6.61 11.19 -13.98
N LYS A 258 7.67 10.87 -14.73
CA LYS A 258 7.95 11.52 -16.03
C LYS A 258 6.93 11.08 -17.08
N HIS A 259 6.62 9.79 -17.12
CA HIS A 259 5.58 9.22 -17.98
C HIS A 259 4.20 9.82 -17.69
N HIS A 260 3.85 10.03 -16.41
CA HIS A 260 2.67 10.78 -15.99
C HIS A 260 2.56 12.13 -16.68
N TYR A 261 3.63 12.94 -16.62
CA TYR A 261 3.65 14.26 -17.27
C TYR A 261 3.49 14.15 -18.78
N GLN A 262 4.13 13.18 -19.43
CA GLN A 262 4.06 13.00 -20.87
C GLN A 262 2.68 12.52 -21.36
N ALA A 263 1.97 11.74 -20.54
CA ALA A 263 0.62 11.27 -20.83
C ALA A 263 -0.41 12.40 -20.71
N TYR A 264 -0.27 13.23 -19.69
CA TYR A 264 -1.25 14.28 -19.42
C TYR A 264 -0.86 15.60 -20.05
N GLY A 265 0.39 16.05 -19.98
CA GLY A 265 0.84 17.40 -20.37
C GLY A 265 0.59 18.41 -19.25
N GLY A 266 0.88 18.00 -18.02
CA GLY A 266 0.55 18.61 -16.75
C GLY A 266 0.63 17.57 -15.62
N TRP A 267 0.37 17.99 -14.40
CA TRP A 267 0.33 17.11 -13.23
C TRP A 267 -1.11 16.82 -12.86
N SER A 268 -1.40 15.59 -12.40
CA SER A 268 -2.73 15.35 -11.82
C SER A 268 -2.96 16.29 -10.65
N PHE A 269 -4.18 16.75 -10.45
CA PHE A 269 -4.54 17.54 -9.27
C PHE A 269 -4.17 16.86 -7.94
N ALA A 270 -4.08 15.53 -7.95
CA ALA A 270 -3.57 14.70 -6.85
C ALA A 270 -2.13 15.03 -6.41
N ILE A 271 -1.30 15.60 -7.31
CA ILE A 271 0.11 15.91 -7.08
C ILE A 271 0.32 17.32 -6.50
N GLU A 272 -0.76 18.04 -6.13
CA GLU A 272 -0.67 19.44 -5.70
C GLU A 272 0.22 19.67 -4.48
N ALA A 273 0.28 18.73 -3.53
CA ALA A 273 1.19 18.83 -2.38
C ALA A 273 2.66 18.94 -2.82
N TYR A 274 3.08 18.08 -3.74
CA TYR A 274 4.43 18.07 -4.33
C TYR A 274 4.67 19.35 -5.15
N ARG A 275 3.69 19.77 -5.94
CA ARG A 275 3.79 21.01 -6.73
C ARG A 275 3.93 22.24 -5.83
N SER A 276 3.17 22.32 -4.76
CA SER A 276 3.21 23.41 -3.78
C SER A 276 4.55 23.51 -3.06
N GLN A 277 5.30 22.40 -2.99
CA GLN A 277 6.67 22.35 -2.48
C GLN A 277 7.74 22.46 -3.58
N ASN A 278 7.36 22.84 -4.81
CA ASN A 278 8.20 22.88 -6.02
C ASN A 278 8.85 21.55 -6.41
N ILE A 279 8.45 20.43 -5.82
CA ILE A 279 9.03 19.10 -6.11
C ILE A 279 8.79 18.69 -7.56
N THR A 280 7.69 19.13 -8.17
CA THR A 280 7.41 18.83 -9.58
C THR A 280 8.47 19.39 -10.53
N VAL A 281 9.13 20.50 -10.17
CA VAL A 281 10.28 21.03 -10.91
C VAL A 281 11.46 20.06 -10.83
N ASP A 282 11.67 19.49 -9.65
CA ASP A 282 12.81 18.64 -9.33
C ASP A 282 12.70 17.24 -9.96
N PHE A 283 11.51 16.77 -10.37
CA PHE A 283 11.37 15.47 -11.05
C PHE A 283 12.16 15.35 -12.36
N ALA A 284 12.48 16.49 -13.01
CA ALA A 284 13.36 16.50 -14.19
C ALA A 284 14.85 16.59 -13.84
N ASP A 285 15.20 16.86 -12.57
CA ASP A 285 16.56 16.99 -12.08
C ASP A 285 17.15 15.62 -11.69
N PRO A 286 18.29 15.20 -12.24
CA PRO A 286 18.99 14.00 -11.82
C PRO A 286 19.38 13.98 -10.34
N GLU A 287 19.60 15.14 -9.71
CA GLU A 287 19.96 15.23 -8.29
C GLU A 287 18.83 14.72 -7.38
N THR A 288 17.58 14.72 -7.84
CA THR A 288 16.41 14.21 -7.11
C THR A 288 16.46 12.70 -6.87
N GLN A 289 17.31 11.97 -7.62
CA GLN A 289 17.50 10.54 -7.45
C GLN A 289 17.91 10.16 -6.01
N VAL A 290 18.56 11.06 -5.27
CA VAL A 290 18.96 10.83 -3.88
C VAL A 290 17.81 10.50 -2.92
N ILE A 291 16.59 10.99 -3.19
CA ILE A 291 15.38 10.59 -2.42
C ILE A 291 15.06 9.13 -2.72
N PHE A 292 15.02 8.78 -4.01
CA PHE A 292 14.56 7.49 -4.49
C PHE A 292 15.59 6.37 -4.29
N ASP A 293 16.87 6.72 -4.11
CA ASP A 293 17.91 5.82 -3.60
C ASP A 293 17.68 5.41 -2.13
N ILE A 294 16.68 5.99 -1.46
CA ILE A 294 16.29 5.67 -0.09
C ILE A 294 14.86 5.14 -0.05
N GLU A 295 13.89 5.84 -0.65
CA GLU A 295 12.47 5.51 -0.51
C GLU A 295 11.91 4.60 -1.60
N ASP A 296 12.46 4.59 -2.83
CA ASP A 296 11.85 3.81 -3.91
C ASP A 296 11.96 2.31 -3.63
N SER A 297 10.81 1.65 -3.55
CA SER A 297 10.76 0.23 -3.22
C SER A 297 11.43 -0.64 -4.28
N PHE A 298 11.54 -0.14 -5.51
CA PHE A 298 12.17 -0.83 -6.62
C PHE A 298 13.64 -1.18 -6.37
N ILE A 299 14.40 -0.32 -5.68
CA ILE A 299 15.82 -0.59 -5.40
C ILE A 299 16.00 -1.75 -4.41
N TYR A 300 14.96 -2.06 -3.64
CA TYR A 300 14.95 -3.13 -2.64
C TYR A 300 14.38 -4.46 -3.17
N ARG A 301 13.96 -4.54 -4.43
CA ARG A 301 13.24 -5.69 -5.02
C ARG A 301 13.91 -7.05 -4.79
N ASP A 302 15.24 -7.11 -4.85
CA ASP A 302 16.01 -8.34 -4.62
C ASP A 302 15.80 -8.91 -3.21
N ARG A 303 15.58 -8.04 -2.22
CA ARG A 303 15.32 -8.43 -0.82
C ARG A 303 13.95 -9.13 -0.66
N MET A 304 13.05 -8.92 -1.60
CA MET A 304 11.69 -9.46 -1.62
C MET A 304 11.54 -10.68 -2.55
N CYS A 305 12.64 -11.19 -3.13
CA CYS A 305 12.59 -12.33 -4.05
C CYS A 305 11.90 -13.57 -3.44
N GLY A 306 12.11 -13.83 -2.15
CA GLY A 306 11.59 -15.00 -1.45
C GLY A 306 10.15 -14.91 -0.93
N ILE A 307 9.44 -13.79 -1.13
CA ILE A 307 8.08 -13.62 -0.61
C ILE A 307 7.07 -13.36 -1.75
N PRO A 308 5.87 -13.96 -1.75
CA PRO A 308 4.82 -13.62 -2.71
C PRO A 308 4.36 -12.17 -2.58
N LYS A 309 4.13 -11.53 -3.73
CA LYS A 309 3.72 -10.11 -3.82
C LYS A 309 2.44 -10.01 -4.65
N LEU A 310 1.48 -9.22 -4.19
CA LEU A 310 0.26 -8.90 -4.93
C LEU A 310 0.02 -7.39 -4.97
N MET A 311 0.26 -6.78 -6.13
CA MET A 311 -0.02 -5.36 -6.37
C MET A 311 -1.48 -5.15 -6.75
N LEU A 312 -2.21 -4.32 -6.01
CA LEU A 312 -3.59 -3.95 -6.31
C LEU A 312 -3.64 -2.52 -6.85
N SER A 313 -4.06 -2.32 -8.10
CA SER A 313 -4.11 -0.99 -8.74
C SER A 313 -5.50 -0.72 -9.29
N THR A 314 -5.83 0.54 -9.61
CA THR A 314 -7.12 0.87 -10.23
C THR A 314 -6.94 1.55 -11.57
N SER A 315 -7.88 1.32 -12.46
CA SER A 315 -7.79 1.78 -13.85
C SER A 315 -8.22 3.25 -14.01
N GLY A 316 -8.72 3.86 -12.93
CA GLY A 316 -9.21 5.23 -12.87
C GLY A 316 -8.55 6.06 -11.78
N ASP A 317 -7.40 5.62 -11.27
CA ASP A 317 -6.62 6.26 -10.20
C ASP A 317 -6.16 7.68 -10.60
N GLU A 318 -6.27 8.64 -9.68
CA GLU A 318 -5.85 10.02 -9.91
C GLU A 318 -4.33 10.22 -9.82
N PHE A 319 -3.61 9.39 -9.07
CA PHE A 319 -2.17 9.44 -8.90
C PHE A 319 -1.46 8.58 -9.94
N PHE A 320 -1.87 7.33 -10.10
CA PHE A 320 -1.10 6.28 -10.77
C PHE A 320 -1.71 5.89 -12.11
N LEU A 321 -0.90 5.80 -13.16
CA LEU A 321 -1.42 5.49 -14.49
C LEU A 321 -1.66 3.99 -14.64
N PRO A 322 -2.68 3.58 -15.43
CA PRO A 322 -2.95 2.16 -15.63
C PRO A 322 -1.78 1.34 -16.19
N ASP A 323 -0.80 1.99 -16.83
CA ASP A 323 0.38 1.37 -17.44
C ASP A 323 1.69 1.58 -16.65
N ASP A 324 1.63 1.96 -15.36
CA ASP A 324 2.84 2.20 -14.53
C ASP A 324 3.71 0.95 -14.35
N SER A 325 3.10 -0.24 -14.43
CA SER A 325 3.78 -1.54 -14.35
C SER A 325 4.88 -1.72 -15.41
N LEU A 326 4.81 -0.97 -16.52
CA LEU A 326 5.80 -0.94 -17.61
C LEU A 326 7.23 -0.75 -17.10
N TRP A 327 7.42 0.01 -16.03
CA TRP A 327 8.74 0.43 -15.57
C TRP A 327 9.38 -0.49 -14.54
N TRP A 328 8.66 -1.49 -14.04
CA TRP A 328 9.13 -2.28 -12.91
C TRP A 328 8.65 -3.75 -12.87
N TYR A 329 7.49 -4.11 -13.43
CA TYR A 329 6.86 -5.41 -13.17
C TYR A 329 7.73 -6.60 -13.61
N GLU A 330 8.21 -6.62 -14.85
CA GLU A 330 9.09 -7.69 -15.37
C GLU A 330 10.43 -7.79 -14.63
N GLN A 331 10.82 -6.73 -13.93
CA GLN A 331 12.08 -6.65 -13.19
C GLN A 331 11.93 -7.11 -11.73
N MET A 332 10.72 -7.42 -11.27
CA MET A 332 10.47 -7.90 -9.91
C MET A 332 10.85 -9.38 -9.77
N PRO A 333 11.79 -9.73 -8.87
CA PRO A 333 12.21 -11.11 -8.71
C PRO A 333 11.21 -11.93 -7.89
N GLY A 334 11.21 -13.23 -8.18
CA GLY A 334 10.37 -14.21 -7.50
C GLY A 334 8.90 -14.08 -7.88
N GLU A 335 8.02 -14.48 -6.96
CA GLU A 335 6.59 -14.48 -7.23
C GLU A 335 5.98 -13.08 -7.12
N MET A 336 5.33 -12.64 -8.20
CA MET A 336 4.68 -11.34 -8.33
C MET A 336 3.36 -11.50 -9.09
N HIS A 337 2.29 -10.94 -8.54
CA HIS A 337 0.98 -10.86 -9.17
C HIS A 337 0.48 -9.42 -9.13
N GLN A 338 -0.37 -9.05 -10.07
CA GLN A 338 -1.07 -7.76 -10.04
C GLN A 338 -2.55 -7.96 -10.31
N ARG A 339 -3.38 -7.04 -9.80
CA ARG A 339 -4.81 -6.96 -10.12
C ARG A 339 -5.19 -5.50 -10.34
N MET A 340 -5.57 -5.20 -11.58
CA MET A 340 -6.18 -3.94 -11.98
C MET A 340 -7.70 -3.98 -11.72
N PHE A 341 -8.23 -3.08 -10.89
CA PHE A 341 -9.65 -2.91 -10.65
C PHE A 341 -10.24 -1.89 -11.65
N PRO A 342 -11.24 -2.29 -12.46
CA PRO A 342 -11.86 -1.39 -13.42
C PRO A 342 -12.81 -0.40 -12.72
N ASN A 343 -12.88 0.83 -13.24
CA ASN A 343 -13.87 1.84 -12.82
C ASN A 343 -13.80 2.24 -11.33
N CYS A 344 -12.62 2.15 -10.72
CA CYS A 344 -12.37 2.67 -9.38
C CYS A 344 -11.37 3.82 -9.43
N GLU A 345 -11.60 4.78 -8.55
CA GLU A 345 -10.74 5.88 -8.14
C GLU A 345 -9.71 5.44 -7.10
N HIS A 346 -8.76 6.32 -6.78
CA HIS A 346 -7.66 6.05 -5.84
C HIS A 346 -8.13 5.60 -4.45
N SER A 347 -9.30 6.07 -4.00
CA SER A 347 -9.89 5.72 -2.70
C SER A 347 -10.49 4.32 -2.65
N LEU A 348 -10.67 3.65 -3.80
CA LEU A 348 -11.20 2.28 -3.93
C LEU A 348 -12.62 2.09 -3.38
N GLU A 349 -13.37 3.16 -3.10
CA GLU A 349 -14.68 3.08 -2.45
C GLU A 349 -15.65 2.22 -3.26
N ALA A 350 -15.63 2.39 -4.59
CA ALA A 350 -16.51 1.66 -5.50
C ALA A 350 -16.23 0.15 -5.60
N CYS A 351 -15.02 -0.31 -5.26
CA CYS A 351 -14.61 -1.72 -5.35
C CYS A 351 -14.05 -2.29 -4.05
N ILE A 352 -14.32 -1.67 -2.91
CA ILE A 352 -13.73 -2.07 -1.62
C ILE A 352 -14.02 -3.53 -1.24
N LEU A 353 -15.18 -4.08 -1.65
CA LEU A 353 -15.53 -5.48 -1.42
C LEU A 353 -14.69 -6.44 -2.27
N ASP A 354 -14.41 -6.08 -3.53
CA ASP A 354 -13.53 -6.88 -4.39
C ASP A 354 -12.08 -6.83 -3.90
N VAL A 355 -11.63 -5.66 -3.41
CA VAL A 355 -10.31 -5.51 -2.77
C VAL A 355 -10.20 -6.45 -1.56
N ALA A 356 -11.20 -6.44 -0.66
CA ALA A 356 -11.22 -7.31 0.51
C ALA A 356 -11.18 -8.80 0.13
N GLY A 357 -12.00 -9.22 -0.84
CA GLY A 357 -11.99 -10.59 -1.33
C GLY A 357 -10.65 -11.00 -1.97
N THR A 358 -9.98 -10.07 -2.64
CA THR A 358 -8.64 -10.33 -3.20
C THR A 358 -7.59 -10.52 -2.11
N ILE A 359 -7.62 -9.67 -1.07
CA ILE A 359 -6.73 -9.77 0.08
C ILE A 359 -6.91 -11.13 0.76
N GLU A 360 -8.17 -11.54 1.01
CA GLU A 360 -8.48 -12.83 1.64
C GLU A 360 -7.96 -14.01 0.80
N ALA A 361 -8.27 -14.06 -0.50
CA ALA A 361 -7.83 -15.15 -1.38
C ALA A 361 -6.30 -15.29 -1.41
N PHE A 362 -5.60 -14.16 -1.54
CA PHE A 362 -4.15 -14.15 -1.55
C PHE A 362 -3.57 -14.57 -0.20
N ALA A 363 -4.06 -14.00 0.91
CA ALA A 363 -3.57 -14.32 2.24
C ALA A 363 -3.77 -15.80 2.61
N VAL A 364 -4.94 -16.36 2.35
CA VAL A 364 -5.21 -17.80 2.54
C VAL A 364 -4.24 -18.65 1.69
N GLY A 365 -3.99 -18.25 0.44
CA GLY A 365 -3.05 -18.93 -0.44
C GLY A 365 -1.62 -18.94 0.09
N VAL A 366 -1.14 -17.80 0.58
CA VAL A 366 0.20 -17.66 1.15
C VAL A 366 0.31 -18.47 2.45
N PHE A 367 -0.65 -18.35 3.36
CA PHE A 367 -0.66 -19.08 4.63
C PHE A 367 -0.77 -20.60 4.47
N SER A 368 -1.45 -21.06 3.42
CA SER A 368 -1.54 -22.49 3.07
C SER A 368 -0.32 -23.02 2.33
N ASN A 369 0.62 -22.14 1.94
CA ASN A 369 1.67 -22.45 0.99
C ASN A 369 1.13 -23.08 -0.31
N ASP A 370 -0.04 -22.61 -0.76
CA ASP A 370 -0.67 -23.07 -2.00
C ASP A 370 0.13 -22.56 -3.19
N VAL A 371 0.15 -23.36 -4.27
CA VAL A 371 0.65 -22.89 -5.57
C VAL A 371 -0.43 -22.00 -6.19
N ARG A 372 -0.12 -20.72 -6.36
CA ARG A 372 -1.01 -19.74 -6.98
C ARG A 372 -0.91 -19.82 -8.53
N PRO A 373 -1.98 -19.48 -9.26
CA PRO A 373 -1.92 -19.44 -10.72
C PRO A 373 -0.92 -18.37 -11.16
N ASN A 374 -0.17 -18.65 -12.22
CA ASN A 374 0.80 -17.71 -12.77
C ASN A 374 0.57 -17.55 -14.28
N TYR A 375 0.82 -16.35 -14.79
CA TYR A 375 0.54 -15.99 -16.17
C TYR A 375 1.77 -15.34 -16.80
N VAL A 376 1.98 -15.63 -18.08
CA VAL A 376 2.95 -14.94 -18.92
C VAL A 376 2.21 -14.25 -20.05
N TRP A 377 2.65 -13.06 -20.42
CA TRP A 377 2.08 -12.33 -21.53
C TRP A 377 3.14 -11.57 -22.31
N THR A 378 2.76 -11.17 -23.52
CA THR A 378 3.50 -10.23 -24.35
C THR A 378 2.53 -9.22 -24.94
N ILE A 379 2.93 -7.96 -25.01
CA ILE A 379 2.18 -6.90 -25.69
C ILE A 379 2.92 -6.54 -26.97
N GLU A 380 2.28 -6.74 -28.11
CA GLU A 380 2.87 -6.40 -29.40
C GLU A 380 2.88 -4.87 -29.58
N SER A 381 4.05 -4.29 -29.84
CA SER A 381 4.27 -2.85 -29.69
C SER A 381 3.53 -1.97 -30.70
N THR A 382 3.12 -2.54 -31.84
CA THR A 382 2.48 -1.77 -32.93
C THR A 382 0.96 -1.79 -32.82
N THR A 383 0.39 -2.97 -32.56
CA THR A 383 -1.05 -3.24 -32.50
C THR A 383 -1.59 -3.24 -31.08
N GLY A 384 -0.73 -3.32 -30.06
CA GLY A 384 -1.13 -3.49 -28.66
C GLY A 384 -1.79 -4.83 -28.36
N THR A 385 -1.71 -5.80 -29.28
CA THR A 385 -2.28 -7.13 -29.08
C THR A 385 -1.62 -7.82 -27.90
N ILE A 386 -2.44 -8.29 -26.96
CA ILE A 386 -1.99 -9.05 -25.80
C ILE A 386 -2.09 -10.54 -26.15
N GLN A 387 -0.96 -11.24 -26.06
CA GLN A 387 -0.94 -12.70 -26.07
C GLN A 387 -0.57 -13.17 -24.66
N ALA A 388 -1.43 -13.96 -24.04
CA ALA A 388 -1.23 -14.42 -22.66
C ALA A 388 -1.46 -15.93 -22.53
N LYS A 389 -0.79 -16.55 -21.56
CA LYS A 389 -0.94 -17.97 -21.26
C LYS A 389 -0.73 -18.23 -19.78
N GLN A 390 -1.53 -19.15 -19.24
CA GLN A 390 -1.29 -19.66 -17.90
C GLN A 390 -0.09 -20.60 -17.89
N VAL A 391 0.89 -20.31 -17.03
CA VAL A 391 2.04 -21.19 -16.80
C VAL A 391 1.55 -22.44 -16.09
N GLN A 392 1.84 -23.60 -16.69
CA GLN A 392 1.45 -24.89 -16.14
C GLN A 392 2.40 -25.27 -15.00
N VAL A 393 1.94 -25.08 -13.76
CA VAL A 393 2.64 -25.47 -12.54
C VAL A 393 1.81 -26.51 -11.80
N ALA A 394 2.43 -27.62 -11.39
CA ALA A 394 1.74 -28.67 -10.67
C ALA A 394 1.10 -28.12 -9.38
N GLY A 395 -0.20 -28.39 -9.19
CA GLY A 395 -0.97 -27.91 -8.04
C GLY A 395 -1.59 -26.52 -8.20
N ALA A 396 -1.22 -25.75 -9.23
CA ALA A 396 -1.88 -24.49 -9.52
C ALA A 396 -3.32 -24.72 -10.01
N PRO A 397 -4.31 -23.93 -9.56
CA PRO A 397 -5.68 -24.02 -10.04
C PRO A 397 -5.77 -23.60 -11.52
N GLN A 398 -6.59 -24.30 -12.30
CA GLN A 398 -6.85 -23.95 -13.70
C GLN A 398 -7.69 -22.67 -13.79
N THR A 399 -7.35 -21.79 -14.72
CA THR A 399 -8.13 -20.59 -15.02
C THR A 399 -9.55 -20.96 -15.46
N SER A 400 -10.54 -20.42 -14.77
CA SER A 400 -11.97 -20.67 -15.03
C SER A 400 -12.60 -19.65 -15.96
N GLU A 401 -12.12 -18.40 -15.94
CA GLU A 401 -12.68 -17.31 -16.74
C GLU A 401 -11.59 -16.29 -17.10
N VAL A 402 -11.64 -15.76 -18.32
CA VAL A 402 -10.77 -14.67 -18.76
C VAL A 402 -11.60 -13.55 -19.36
N ASN A 403 -11.46 -12.35 -18.79
CA ASN A 403 -12.14 -11.15 -19.26
C ASN A 403 -11.15 -10.17 -19.88
N LEU A 404 -11.45 -9.73 -21.09
CA LEU A 404 -10.81 -8.58 -21.71
C LEU A 404 -11.52 -7.31 -21.23
N TRP A 405 -10.80 -6.46 -20.52
CA TRP A 405 -11.25 -5.13 -20.12
C TRP A 405 -10.72 -4.09 -21.09
N THR A 406 -11.58 -3.15 -21.50
CA THR A 406 -11.19 -2.07 -22.41
C THR A 406 -11.82 -0.73 -22.05
N ALA A 407 -11.10 0.37 -22.26
CA ALA A 407 -11.59 1.74 -22.20
C ALA A 407 -11.02 2.57 -23.35
N THR A 408 -11.67 3.67 -23.71
CA THR A 408 -11.20 4.58 -24.76
C THR A 408 -11.35 6.02 -24.29
N THR A 409 -10.28 6.80 -24.41
CA THR A 409 -10.28 8.23 -24.03
C THR A 409 -11.28 9.01 -24.87
N LEU A 410 -11.90 10.04 -24.29
CA LEU A 410 -12.92 10.85 -24.97
C LEU A 410 -12.34 11.81 -26.02
N THR A 411 -11.06 12.16 -25.91
CA THR A 411 -10.40 13.15 -26.78
C THR A 411 -8.97 12.71 -27.13
N GLY A 412 -8.41 13.29 -28.20
CA GLY A 412 -7.01 13.12 -28.56
C GLY A 412 -6.04 14.06 -27.84
N THR A 413 -6.49 14.76 -26.80
CA THR A 413 -5.69 15.81 -26.14
C THR A 413 -4.76 15.25 -25.08
N ARG A 414 -5.25 14.32 -24.25
CA ARG A 414 -4.50 13.70 -23.14
C ARG A 414 -4.81 12.22 -23.11
N ARG A 415 -3.81 11.41 -22.79
CA ARG A 415 -3.96 9.97 -22.58
C ARG A 415 -4.44 9.75 -21.15
N ASP A 416 -5.71 10.08 -20.90
CA ASP A 416 -6.30 10.23 -19.58
C ASP A 416 -7.45 9.23 -19.37
N PHE A 417 -7.22 8.26 -18.47
CA PHE A 417 -8.17 7.21 -18.10
C PHE A 417 -8.71 7.38 -16.68
N ARG A 418 -8.35 8.48 -15.99
CA ARG A 418 -8.74 8.74 -14.60
C ARG A 418 -10.25 8.82 -14.50
N LEU A 419 -10.81 8.29 -13.40
CA LEU A 419 -12.24 8.39 -13.13
C LEU A 419 -12.63 9.85 -12.84
N VAL A 420 -11.75 10.62 -12.20
CA VAL A 420 -11.94 12.05 -11.91
C VAL A 420 -10.82 12.88 -12.52
N ALA A 421 -11.16 14.01 -13.14
CA ALA A 421 -10.21 15.01 -13.64
C ALA A 421 -10.73 16.43 -13.46
N LEU A 422 -9.88 17.43 -13.68
CA LEU A 422 -10.29 18.83 -13.59
C LEU A 422 -11.05 19.28 -14.83
N ASN A 423 -12.20 19.92 -14.62
CA ASN A 423 -12.92 20.62 -15.69
C ASN A 423 -12.22 21.96 -16.05
N ALA A 424 -12.76 22.69 -17.03
CA ALA A 424 -12.22 23.99 -17.47
C ALA A 424 -12.17 25.07 -16.37
N THR A 425 -12.94 24.91 -15.28
CA THR A 425 -12.94 25.81 -14.11
C THR A 425 -12.04 25.32 -12.98
N GLY A 426 -11.30 24.22 -13.18
CA GLY A 426 -10.42 23.63 -12.16
C GLY A 426 -11.15 22.86 -11.07
N GLN A 427 -12.40 22.43 -11.31
CA GLN A 427 -13.15 21.61 -10.36
C GLN A 427 -13.05 20.12 -10.74
N PRO A 428 -12.84 19.21 -9.77
CA PRO A 428 -12.85 17.79 -10.04
C PRO A 428 -14.23 17.34 -10.50
N VAL A 429 -14.28 16.62 -11.62
CA VAL A 429 -15.50 16.06 -12.20
C VAL A 429 -15.26 14.65 -12.67
N LEU A 430 -16.31 13.83 -12.63
CA LEU A 430 -16.30 12.49 -13.21
C LEU A 430 -16.02 12.58 -14.72
N GLN A 431 -15.03 11.83 -15.19
CA GLN A 431 -14.79 11.58 -16.60
C GLN A 431 -15.51 10.31 -17.02
N PRO A 432 -16.35 10.33 -18.08
CA PRO A 432 -17.05 9.14 -18.54
C PRO A 432 -16.16 8.20 -19.39
N VAL A 433 -14.95 7.91 -18.91
CA VAL A 433 -14.05 6.89 -19.49
C VAL A 433 -14.22 5.60 -18.69
N PHE A 434 -15.24 4.82 -19.05
CA PHE A 434 -15.54 3.58 -18.36
C PHE A 434 -14.89 2.37 -19.03
N TRP A 435 -14.41 1.47 -18.19
CA TRP A 435 -13.86 0.18 -18.55
C TRP A 435 -14.99 -0.84 -18.68
N HIS A 436 -15.03 -1.53 -19.81
CA HIS A 436 -16.01 -2.55 -20.14
C HIS A 436 -15.33 -3.89 -20.34
N SER A 437 -15.95 -4.96 -19.83
CA SER A 437 -15.45 -6.32 -19.96
C SER A 437 -16.14 -7.10 -21.07
N THR A 438 -15.42 -8.05 -21.64
CA THR A 438 -15.97 -9.12 -22.47
C THR A 438 -15.20 -10.39 -22.17
N THR A 439 -15.91 -11.48 -21.88
CA THR A 439 -15.29 -12.78 -21.66
C THR A 439 -14.74 -13.33 -22.98
N ILE A 440 -13.48 -13.77 -22.98
CA ILE A 440 -12.81 -14.32 -24.16
C ILE A 440 -12.50 -15.81 -23.97
N GLN A 441 -12.52 -16.55 -25.07
CA GLN A 441 -12.23 -17.98 -25.08
C GLN A 441 -10.74 -18.23 -25.35
N PRO A 442 -10.17 -19.31 -24.81
CA PRO A 442 -8.81 -19.70 -25.14
C PRO A 442 -8.71 -20.16 -26.59
N ASN A 443 -7.54 -19.94 -27.18
CA ASN A 443 -7.09 -20.55 -28.42
C ASN A 443 -6.92 -22.07 -28.24
N ALA A 444 -6.76 -22.79 -29.36
CA ALA A 444 -6.60 -24.25 -29.36
C ALA A 444 -5.38 -24.74 -28.54
N ASP A 445 -4.36 -23.90 -28.34
CA ASP A 445 -3.15 -24.20 -27.57
C ASP A 445 -3.24 -23.78 -26.09
N GLY A 446 -4.41 -23.30 -25.65
CA GLY A 446 -4.69 -22.80 -24.31
C GLY A 446 -4.16 -21.39 -24.02
N SER A 447 -3.67 -20.66 -25.02
CA SER A 447 -3.35 -19.23 -24.90
C SER A 447 -4.60 -18.36 -25.08
N TRP A 448 -4.53 -17.08 -24.73
CA TRP A 448 -5.54 -16.08 -25.05
C TRP A 448 -4.93 -14.98 -25.88
N THR A 449 -5.70 -14.48 -26.85
CA THR A 449 -5.34 -13.34 -27.68
C THR A 449 -6.40 -12.26 -27.54
N ALA A 450 -5.97 -11.05 -27.19
CA ALA A 450 -6.84 -9.88 -27.12
C ALA A 450 -6.28 -8.76 -27.99
N GLU A 451 -7.04 -8.39 -29.01
CA GLU A 451 -6.73 -7.25 -29.88
C GLU A 451 -7.13 -5.95 -29.19
N CYS A 452 -6.16 -5.04 -29.00
CA CYS A 452 -6.44 -3.69 -28.56
C CYS A 452 -6.50 -2.78 -29.79
N LEU A 453 -7.67 -2.64 -30.40
CA LEU A 453 -7.80 -1.89 -31.65
C LEU A 453 -7.55 -0.39 -31.43
N GLN A 454 -6.59 0.17 -32.16
CA GLN A 454 -6.29 1.60 -32.11
C GLN A 454 -7.54 2.42 -32.51
N PRO A 455 -7.98 3.39 -31.67
CA PRO A 455 -9.11 4.23 -31.99
C PRO A 455 -8.74 5.31 -33.02
N ILE A 456 -9.74 5.85 -33.72
CA ILE A 456 -9.54 6.97 -34.66
C ILE A 456 -9.05 8.23 -33.93
N ILE A 457 -9.54 8.45 -32.71
CA ILE A 457 -9.19 9.60 -31.86
C ILE A 457 -8.73 9.08 -30.50
N GLY A 458 -7.63 9.64 -29.99
CA GLY A 458 -7.13 9.37 -28.65
C GLY A 458 -6.51 8.00 -28.49
N TRP A 459 -6.75 7.38 -27.34
CA TRP A 459 -6.13 6.13 -26.93
C TRP A 459 -7.17 5.11 -26.47
N ARG A 460 -6.90 3.84 -26.75
CA ARG A 460 -7.62 2.71 -26.19
C ARG A 460 -6.68 1.94 -25.28
N ALA A 461 -7.16 1.63 -24.07
CA ALA A 461 -6.46 0.80 -23.12
C ALA A 461 -7.16 -0.56 -23.01
N CYS A 462 -6.38 -1.63 -22.86
CA CYS A 462 -6.84 -3.00 -22.75
C CYS A 462 -6.00 -3.81 -21.76
N TYR A 463 -6.61 -4.69 -20.98
CA TYR A 463 -5.91 -5.72 -20.20
C TYR A 463 -6.75 -6.99 -20.07
N LEU A 464 -6.11 -8.11 -19.75
CA LEU A 464 -6.79 -9.37 -19.43
C LEU A 464 -6.85 -9.57 -17.92
N ALA A 465 -8.00 -10.01 -17.43
CA ALA A 465 -8.19 -10.47 -16.04
C ALA A 465 -8.51 -11.97 -16.04
N PHE A 466 -7.72 -12.75 -15.31
CA PHE A 466 -7.84 -14.20 -15.21
C PHE A 466 -8.39 -14.56 -13.84
N ALA A 467 -9.56 -15.21 -13.80
CA ALA A 467 -10.13 -15.76 -12.59
C ALA A 467 -9.77 -17.24 -12.46
N SER A 468 -9.29 -17.65 -11.29
CA SER A 468 -9.04 -19.04 -10.93
C SER A 468 -9.61 -19.34 -9.53
N PRO A 469 -10.07 -20.58 -9.27
CA PRO A 469 -10.47 -20.98 -7.92
C PRO A 469 -9.34 -20.78 -6.91
N ALA A 470 -9.69 -20.33 -5.70
CA ALA A 470 -8.78 -20.30 -4.55
C ALA A 470 -9.32 -21.18 -3.42
N ARG A 471 -8.52 -21.38 -2.37
CA ARG A 471 -8.94 -22.09 -1.16
C ARG A 471 -9.95 -21.29 -0.32
N SER A 472 -9.93 -19.96 -0.42
CA SER A 472 -10.93 -19.11 0.23
C SER A 472 -12.27 -19.19 -0.51
N THR A 473 -13.27 -18.47 -0.01
CA THR A 473 -14.57 -18.33 -0.71
C THR A 473 -14.50 -17.42 -1.94
N PHE A 474 -13.39 -16.70 -2.11
CA PHE A 474 -13.11 -15.81 -3.22
C PHE A 474 -12.21 -16.49 -4.26
N THR A 475 -12.08 -15.87 -5.44
CA THR A 475 -11.19 -16.35 -6.51
C THR A 475 -9.86 -15.62 -6.49
N TYR A 476 -8.81 -16.26 -7.01
CA TYR A 476 -7.66 -15.52 -7.52
C TYR A 476 -8.09 -14.78 -8.77
N THR A 477 -7.89 -13.46 -8.80
CA THR A 477 -8.07 -12.65 -10.00
C THR A 477 -6.79 -11.86 -10.24
N PHE A 478 -6.03 -12.24 -11.26
CA PHE A 478 -4.78 -11.57 -11.64
C PHE A 478 -4.91 -10.96 -13.03
N THR A 479 -4.15 -9.90 -13.31
CA THR A 479 -4.21 -9.17 -14.57
C THR A 479 -2.86 -9.12 -15.27
N THR A 480 -2.89 -8.97 -16.60
CA THR A 480 -1.72 -8.54 -17.36
C THR A 480 -1.41 -7.07 -17.08
N ASP A 481 -0.30 -6.58 -17.65
CA ASP A 481 -0.12 -5.14 -17.86
C ASP A 481 -1.23 -4.57 -18.76
N VAL A 482 -1.41 -3.26 -18.68
CA VAL A 482 -2.33 -2.52 -19.53
C VAL A 482 -1.65 -2.14 -20.84
N SER A 483 -2.17 -2.67 -21.94
CA SER A 483 -1.80 -2.25 -23.29
C SER A 483 -2.54 -0.98 -23.66
N ILE A 484 -1.82 0.10 -24.02
CA ILE A 484 -2.43 1.35 -24.49
C ILE A 484 -1.97 1.65 -25.91
N VAL A 485 -2.94 1.83 -26.82
CA VAL A 485 -2.71 2.12 -28.24
C VAL A 485 -3.35 3.44 -28.67
N PRO A 486 -2.69 4.23 -29.55
CA PRO A 486 -1.29 4.06 -29.97
C PRO A 486 -0.33 4.26 -28.78
N GLN A 487 0.88 3.69 -28.84
CA GLN A 487 1.89 3.86 -27.78
C GLN A 487 2.48 5.29 -27.70
N THR A 488 2.02 6.20 -28.56
CA THR A 488 2.50 7.59 -28.60
C THR A 488 2.01 8.38 -27.39
N LEU A 489 2.91 9.10 -26.72
CA LEU A 489 2.58 10.07 -25.68
C LEU A 489 2.32 11.46 -26.32
N PRO A 490 1.27 12.18 -25.91
CA PRO A 490 0.90 13.44 -26.54
C PRO A 490 1.80 14.62 -26.19
N PHE A 491 2.62 14.52 -25.14
CA PHE A 491 3.48 15.61 -24.68
C PHE A 491 4.95 15.16 -24.49
N PRO A 492 5.91 16.03 -24.79
CA PRO A 492 7.29 15.82 -24.37
C PRO A 492 7.41 15.97 -22.84
N MET A 493 8.47 15.42 -22.28
CA MET A 493 8.83 15.71 -20.89
C MET A 493 9.09 17.20 -20.72
N CYS A 494 8.62 17.80 -19.62
CA CYS A 494 8.96 19.17 -19.28
C CYS A 494 10.44 19.31 -18.92
N THR A 495 10.94 20.55 -18.90
CA THR A 495 12.33 20.84 -18.53
C THR A 495 12.42 22.05 -17.60
N GLY A 496 13.22 21.94 -16.53
CA GLY A 496 13.48 23.03 -15.59
C GLY A 496 12.19 23.61 -15.02
N GLN A 497 12.11 24.94 -14.91
CA GLN A 497 10.96 25.63 -14.30
C GLN A 497 9.62 25.39 -15.01
N ALA A 498 9.62 24.96 -16.28
CA ALA A 498 8.39 24.55 -16.95
C ALA A 498 7.74 23.31 -16.29
N CYS A 499 8.53 22.50 -15.58
CA CYS A 499 8.04 21.36 -14.81
C CYS A 499 7.28 21.75 -13.54
N TYR A 500 7.25 23.03 -13.13
CA TYR A 500 6.24 23.47 -12.18
C TYR A 500 4.85 23.07 -12.69
N GLY A 501 4.66 23.11 -14.02
CA GLY A 501 3.50 22.53 -14.71
C GLY A 501 2.19 23.22 -14.33
N LYS A 502 1.08 22.65 -14.76
CA LYS A 502 -0.28 23.00 -14.32
C LYS A 502 -0.97 21.74 -13.81
N LEU A 503 -1.91 21.89 -12.88
CA LEU A 503 -2.78 20.78 -12.50
C LEU A 503 -3.83 20.53 -13.57
N VAL A 504 -4.13 19.26 -13.80
CA VAL A 504 -5.11 18.77 -14.78
C VAL A 504 -5.92 17.60 -14.27
#